data_AF-A0A2W7KFH2-F1
#
_entry.id   AF-A0A2W7KFH2-F1
#
_cell.length_a   1.000
_cell.length_b   1.000
_cell.length_c   1.000
_cell.angle_alpha   90.00
_cell.angle_beta   90.00
_cell.angle_gamma   90.00
#
_symmetry.space_group_name_H-M   'P 1'
#
loop_
_entity.id
_entity.type
_entity.pdbx_description
1 polymer ?
#
loop_
_entity_poly.entity_id
_entity_poly.type
_entity_poly.pdbx_seq_one_letter_code
_entity_poly.pdbx_strand_id
1 'polypeptide(L)'
;MSTLRQAAYGFALLLAIALLIWGGYQQSQAAQARATDDAERIATLEQRNTRQAQAIITLGANIAAQRLAQQSMQNNRADLQQANAVHQVQKKETVRNDPPAQNWAAQPLPALTRRLHQRPAITGTAGYRAFLSGRNALHPAAGGADR
;
A
#
# COMPACT_ATOMS: atom_id res chain seq x y z
N MET A 1 44.42 59.19 -59.95
CA MET A 1 43.32 58.21 -60.03
C MET A 1 43.63 56.85 -59.37
N SER A 2 44.90 56.50 -59.09
CA SER A 2 45.27 55.16 -58.56
C SER A 2 45.15 55.01 -57.03
N THR A 3 45.38 56.08 -56.25
CA THR A 3 45.38 56.04 -54.78
C THR A 3 44.00 55.77 -54.18
N LEU A 4 42.95 56.32 -54.79
CA LEU A 4 41.56 56.14 -54.33
C LEU A 4 41.09 54.68 -54.43
N ARG A 5 41.50 53.98 -55.49
CA ARG A 5 41.18 52.56 -55.69
C ARG A 5 41.94 51.68 -54.70
N GLN A 6 43.21 51.95 -54.45
CA GLN A 6 43.99 51.21 -53.44
C GLN A 6 43.43 51.40 -52.03
N ALA A 7 43.01 52.61 -51.66
CA ALA A 7 42.33 52.86 -50.39
C ALA A 7 41.00 52.09 -50.28
N ALA A 8 40.20 52.06 -51.36
CA ALA A 8 38.95 51.30 -51.40
C ALA A 8 39.17 49.79 -51.23
N TYR A 9 40.20 49.21 -51.87
CA TYR A 9 40.55 47.80 -51.69
C TYR A 9 41.05 47.50 -50.28
N GLY A 10 41.84 48.40 -49.68
CA GLY A 10 42.27 48.27 -48.28
C GLY A 10 41.09 48.25 -47.31
N PHE A 11 40.13 49.17 -47.49
CA PHE A 11 38.90 49.17 -46.69
C PHE A 11 38.04 47.93 -46.92
N ALA A 12 37.89 47.48 -48.18
CA ALA A 12 37.15 46.27 -48.49
C ALA A 12 37.78 45.03 -47.84
N LEU A 13 39.11 44.95 -47.80
CA LEU A 13 39.84 43.86 -47.17
C LEU A 13 39.67 43.88 -45.65
N LEU A 14 39.73 45.06 -45.03
CA LEU A 14 39.47 45.21 -43.59
C LEU A 14 38.03 44.84 -43.22
N LEU A 15 37.04 45.22 -44.04
CA LEU A 15 35.65 44.82 -43.85
C LEU A 15 35.46 43.31 -44.00
N ALA A 16 36.12 42.69 -44.98
CA ALA A 16 36.08 41.25 -45.17
C ALA A 16 36.67 40.50 -43.96
N ILE A 17 37.79 40.97 -43.40
CA ILE A 17 38.39 40.40 -42.19
C ILE A 17 37.45 40.57 -40.99
N ALA A 18 36.85 41.75 -40.81
CA ALA A 18 35.92 42.00 -39.73
C ALA A 18 34.70 41.06 -39.77
N LEU A 19 34.16 40.81 -40.97
CA LEU A 19 33.05 39.87 -41.18
C LEU A 19 33.45 38.43 -40.89
N LEU A 20 34.66 38.00 -41.25
CA LEU A 20 35.17 36.66 -40.93
C LEU A 20 35.31 36.44 -39.42
N ILE A 21 35.84 37.43 -38.70
CA ILE A 21 35.98 37.39 -37.23
C ILE A 21 34.58 37.33 -36.58
N TRP A 22 33.64 38.15 -37.05
CA TRP A 22 32.27 38.15 -36.54
C TRP A 22 31.57 36.81 -36.79
N GLY A 23 31.64 36.29 -38.01
CA GLY A 23 31.02 35.01 -38.38
C GLY A 23 31.55 33.85 -37.53
N GLY A 24 32.87 33.78 -37.33
CA GLY A 24 33.49 32.79 -36.45
C GLY A 24 33.08 32.93 -34.98
N TYR A 25 32.97 34.17 -34.48
CA TYR A 25 32.51 34.44 -33.11
C TYR A 25 31.05 34.04 -32.88
N GLN A 26 30.17 34.27 -33.86
CA GLN A 26 28.77 33.87 -33.75
C GLN A 26 28.61 32.34 -33.79
N GLN A 27 29.39 31.68 -34.64
CA GLN A 27 29.35 30.23 -34.78
C GLN A 27 29.92 29.51 -33.56
N SER A 28 30.97 30.03 -32.93
CA SER A 28 31.54 29.46 -31.71
C SER A 28 30.58 29.58 -30.51
N GLN A 29 29.87 30.71 -30.38
CA GLN A 29 28.82 30.85 -29.38
C GLN A 29 27.66 29.89 -29.60
N ALA A 30 27.20 29.74 -30.85
CA ALA A 30 26.14 28.79 -31.18
C ALA A 30 26.56 27.34 -30.92
N ALA A 31 27.83 26.99 -31.17
CA ALA A 31 28.37 25.68 -30.86
C ALA A 31 28.45 25.42 -29.35
N GLN A 32 28.87 26.41 -28.56
CA GLN A 32 28.90 26.31 -27.09
C GLN A 32 27.51 26.15 -26.50
N ALA A 33 26.53 26.94 -26.96
CA ALA A 33 25.14 26.82 -26.51
C ALA A 33 24.53 25.44 -26.81
N ARG A 34 24.83 24.88 -27.99
CA ARG A 34 24.40 23.51 -28.33
C ARG A 34 25.05 22.46 -27.42
N ALA A 35 26.35 22.61 -27.14
CA ALA A 35 27.06 21.68 -26.27
C ALA A 35 26.52 21.70 -24.82
N THR A 36 26.14 22.87 -24.31
CA THR A 36 25.53 22.98 -22.98
C THR A 36 24.14 22.37 -22.94
N ASP A 37 23.31 22.60 -23.97
CA ASP A 37 21.97 22.03 -24.06
C ASP A 37 22.01 20.50 -24.16
N ASP A 38 22.96 19.95 -24.93
CA ASP A 38 23.15 18.51 -25.06
C ASP A 38 23.67 17.89 -23.75
N ALA A 39 24.60 18.56 -23.06
CA ALA A 39 25.08 18.11 -21.75
C ALA A 39 23.96 18.11 -20.70
N GLU A 40 23.12 19.15 -20.67
CA GLU A 40 21.96 19.22 -19.79
C GLU A 40 20.96 18.10 -20.13
N ARG A 41 20.66 17.87 -21.42
CA ARG A 41 19.79 16.77 -21.85
C ARG A 41 20.33 15.42 -21.38
N ILE A 42 21.61 15.14 -21.56
CA ILE A 42 22.22 13.88 -21.09
C ILE A 42 22.07 13.76 -19.58
N ALA A 43 22.40 14.80 -18.81
CA ALA A 43 22.27 14.79 -17.36
C ALA A 43 20.81 14.53 -16.90
N THR A 44 19.83 15.16 -17.56
CA THR A 44 18.42 14.92 -17.26
C THR A 44 17.98 13.49 -17.60
N LEU A 45 18.48 12.92 -18.70
CA LEU A 45 18.18 11.55 -19.10
C LEU A 45 18.79 10.54 -18.12
N GLU A 46 20.03 10.75 -17.69
CA GLU A 46 20.69 9.93 -16.66
C GLU A 46 19.94 10.01 -15.33
N GLN A 47 19.53 11.22 -14.92
CA GLN A 47 18.74 11.39 -13.71
C GLN A 47 17.37 10.70 -13.80
N ARG A 48 16.73 10.74 -14.98
CA ARG A 48 15.48 10.00 -15.21
C ARG A 48 15.71 8.49 -15.17
N ASN A 49 16.78 8.00 -15.78
CA ASN A 49 17.12 6.58 -15.81
C ASN A 49 17.39 6.06 -14.39
N THR A 50 18.22 6.75 -13.60
CA THR A 50 18.50 6.39 -12.21
C THR A 50 17.25 6.36 -11.34
N ARG A 51 16.35 7.36 -11.49
CA ARG A 51 15.04 7.35 -10.81
C ARG A 51 14.17 6.17 -11.24
N GLN A 52 14.13 5.85 -12.54
CA GLN A 52 13.38 4.70 -13.05
C GLN A 52 13.94 3.38 -12.54
N ALA A 53 15.27 3.21 -12.52
CA ALA A 53 15.93 2.03 -11.98
C ALA A 53 15.58 1.83 -10.50
N GLN A 54 15.65 2.90 -9.70
CA GLN A 54 15.21 2.86 -8.30
C GLN A 54 13.73 2.49 -8.17
N ALA A 55 12.85 3.09 -8.99
CA ALA A 55 11.43 2.77 -8.98
C ALA A 55 11.20 1.28 -9.30
N ILE A 56 11.88 0.72 -10.29
CA ILE A 56 11.79 -0.71 -10.65
C ILE A 56 12.23 -1.60 -9.48
N ILE A 57 13.34 -1.27 -8.82
CA ILE A 57 13.82 -2.01 -7.65
C ILE A 57 12.77 -1.99 -6.53
N THR A 58 12.21 -0.81 -6.22
CA THR A 58 11.19 -0.68 -5.18
C THR A 58 9.90 -1.44 -5.52
N LEU A 59 9.45 -1.38 -6.78
CA LEU A 59 8.29 -2.14 -7.24
C LEU A 59 8.53 -3.64 -7.13
N GLY A 60 9.72 -4.12 -7.54
CA GLY A 60 10.11 -5.53 -7.41
C GLY A 60 10.10 -5.99 -5.95
N ALA A 61 10.66 -5.20 -5.04
CA ALA A 61 10.65 -5.48 -3.61
C ALA A 61 9.22 -5.55 -3.04
N ASN A 62 8.36 -4.59 -3.43
CA ASN A 62 6.95 -4.56 -3.00
C ASN A 62 6.17 -5.79 -3.51
N ILE A 63 6.37 -6.20 -4.76
CA ILE A 63 5.74 -7.41 -5.31
C ILE A 63 6.22 -8.66 -4.57
N ALA A 64 7.52 -8.76 -4.28
CA ALA A 64 8.06 -9.88 -3.52
C ALA A 64 7.47 -9.95 -2.09
N ALA A 65 7.41 -8.81 -1.39
CA ALA A 65 6.78 -8.72 -0.08
C ALA A 65 5.29 -9.10 -0.12
N GLN A 66 4.56 -8.64 -1.14
CA GLN A 66 3.15 -9.00 -1.32
C GLN A 66 2.97 -10.50 -1.57
N ARG A 67 3.82 -11.13 -2.39
CA ARG A 67 3.78 -12.58 -2.61
C ARG A 67 4.05 -13.36 -1.33
N LEU A 68 5.03 -12.93 -0.53
CA LEU A 68 5.36 -13.58 0.73
C LEU A 68 4.20 -13.45 1.74
N ALA A 69 3.59 -12.27 1.82
CA ALA A 69 2.39 -12.07 2.63
C ALA A 69 1.22 -12.96 2.17
N GLN A 70 0.97 -13.06 0.86
CA GLN A 70 -0.06 -13.96 0.31
C GLN A 70 0.20 -15.43 0.63
N GLN A 71 1.45 -15.88 0.51
CA GLN A 71 1.84 -17.26 0.88
C GLN A 71 1.64 -17.52 2.36
N SER A 72 2.04 -16.59 3.23
CA SER A 72 1.80 -16.71 4.68
C SER A 72 0.32 -16.80 5.02
N MET A 73 -0.54 -16.01 4.35
CA MET A 73 -1.99 -16.09 4.53
C MET A 73 -2.58 -17.43 4.07
N GLN A 74 -2.09 -17.98 2.97
CA GLN A 74 -2.52 -19.30 2.48
C GLN A 74 -2.11 -20.41 3.46
N ASN A 75 -0.86 -20.38 3.93
CA ASN A 75 -0.36 -21.34 4.92
C ASN A 75 -1.17 -21.26 6.22
N ASN A 76 -1.36 -20.05 6.75
CA ASN A 76 -2.17 -19.86 7.96
C ASN A 76 -3.60 -20.37 7.79
N ARG A 77 -4.21 -20.19 6.61
CA ARG A 77 -5.55 -20.75 6.33
C ARG A 77 -5.54 -22.28 6.30
N ALA A 78 -4.54 -22.88 5.66
CA ALA A 78 -4.40 -24.34 5.61
C ALA A 78 -4.20 -24.91 7.02
N ASP A 79 -3.35 -24.30 7.83
CA ASP A 79 -3.11 -24.70 9.22
C ASP A 79 -4.36 -24.59 10.07
N LEU A 80 -5.12 -23.49 9.94
CA LEU A 80 -6.38 -23.30 10.66
C LEU A 80 -7.46 -24.30 10.22
N GLN A 81 -7.51 -24.66 8.95
CA GLN A 81 -8.42 -25.69 8.44
C GLN A 81 -8.05 -27.07 8.99
N GLN A 82 -6.76 -27.41 8.99
CA GLN A 82 -6.27 -28.67 9.53
C GLN A 82 -6.53 -28.77 11.03
N ALA A 83 -6.22 -27.70 11.79
CA ALA A 83 -6.50 -27.65 13.22
C ALA A 83 -8.00 -27.82 13.50
N ASN A 84 -8.87 -27.15 12.74
CA ASN A 84 -10.33 -27.33 12.88
C ASN A 84 -10.76 -28.77 12.58
N ALA A 85 -10.24 -29.39 11.52
CA ALA A 85 -10.56 -30.77 11.19
C ALA A 85 -10.16 -31.73 12.33
N VAL A 86 -8.96 -31.56 12.88
CA VAL A 86 -8.47 -32.34 14.04
C VAL A 86 -9.36 -32.11 15.26
N HIS A 87 -9.67 -30.86 15.59
CA HIS A 87 -10.56 -30.55 16.72
C HIS A 87 -11.95 -31.16 16.58
N GLN A 88 -12.51 -31.18 15.37
CA GLN A 88 -13.82 -31.78 15.12
C GLN A 88 -13.80 -33.30 15.27
N VAL A 89 -12.73 -33.96 14.82
CA VAL A 89 -12.55 -35.40 15.03
C VAL A 89 -12.36 -35.71 16.51
N GLN A 90 -11.49 -34.96 17.20
CA GLN A 90 -11.25 -35.13 18.64
C GLN A 90 -12.54 -34.97 19.43
N LYS A 91 -13.35 -33.95 19.13
CA LYS A 91 -14.63 -33.71 19.81
C LYS A 91 -15.61 -34.86 19.59
N LYS A 92 -15.70 -35.40 18.37
CA LYS A 92 -16.55 -36.57 18.07
C LYS A 92 -16.07 -37.80 18.83
N GLU A 93 -14.76 -38.01 18.90
CA GLU A 93 -14.17 -39.15 19.61
C GLU A 93 -14.38 -39.05 21.13
N THR A 94 -14.21 -37.85 21.71
CA THR A 94 -14.54 -37.60 23.13
C THR A 94 -16.02 -37.83 23.42
N VAL A 95 -16.93 -37.35 22.57
CA VAL A 95 -18.38 -37.58 22.72
C VAL A 95 -18.76 -39.05 22.57
N ARG A 96 -18.03 -39.81 21.75
CA ARG A 96 -18.26 -41.25 21.57
C ARG A 96 -17.76 -42.06 22.76
N ASN A 97 -16.63 -41.67 23.35
CA ASN A 97 -15.96 -42.40 24.42
C ASN A 97 -16.43 -42.04 25.84
N ASP A 98 -17.23 -40.96 26.01
CA ASP A 98 -17.90 -40.63 27.27
C ASP A 98 -19.43 -40.87 27.20
N PRO A 99 -19.92 -42.06 27.61
CA PRO A 99 -21.34 -42.35 27.78
C PRO A 99 -22.13 -41.33 28.64
N PRO A 100 -21.59 -40.78 29.75
CA PRO A 100 -22.33 -39.78 30.51
C PRO A 100 -22.55 -38.48 29.73
N ALA A 101 -21.63 -38.07 28.84
CA ALA A 101 -21.78 -36.85 28.04
C ALA A 101 -22.90 -36.93 27.00
N GLN A 102 -23.18 -38.13 26.45
CA GLN A 102 -24.33 -38.36 25.56
C GLN A 102 -25.67 -38.09 26.24
N ASN A 103 -25.80 -38.46 27.52
CA ASN A 103 -27.04 -38.25 28.29
C ASN A 103 -27.31 -36.76 28.59
N TRP A 104 -26.27 -35.96 28.82
CA TRP A 104 -26.42 -34.50 28.99
C TRP A 104 -26.73 -33.79 27.66
N ALA A 105 -26.18 -34.27 26.53
CA ALA A 105 -26.46 -33.70 25.21
C ALA A 105 -27.88 -34.03 24.68
N ALA A 106 -28.46 -35.15 25.14
CA ALA A 106 -29.83 -35.55 24.82
C ALA A 106 -30.89 -34.81 25.66
N GLN A 107 -30.50 -34.10 26.73
CA GLN A 107 -31.44 -33.30 27.50
C GLN A 107 -31.83 -32.04 26.70
N PRO A 108 -33.14 -31.79 26.50
CA PRO A 108 -33.60 -30.60 25.79
C PRO A 108 -33.08 -29.35 26.51
N LEU A 109 -32.45 -28.45 25.77
CA LEU A 109 -31.87 -27.22 26.34
C LEU A 109 -32.92 -26.52 27.22
N PRO A 110 -32.57 -26.15 28.47
CA PRO A 110 -33.47 -25.45 29.38
C PRO A 110 -34.08 -24.23 28.69
N ALA A 111 -35.37 -23.97 28.95
CA ALA A 111 -36.11 -22.88 28.30
C ALA A 111 -35.42 -21.50 28.43
N LEU A 112 -34.57 -21.33 29.45
CA LEU A 112 -33.71 -20.16 29.66
C LEU A 112 -32.78 -19.89 28.47
N THR A 113 -32.16 -20.91 27.88
CA THR A 113 -31.25 -20.76 26.73
C THR A 113 -32.01 -20.45 25.44
N ARG A 114 -33.25 -20.96 25.32
CA ARG A 114 -34.15 -20.65 24.20
C ARG A 114 -34.54 -19.17 24.18
N ARG A 115 -34.76 -18.57 25.36
CA ARG A 115 -35.01 -17.12 25.51
C ARG A 115 -33.78 -16.26 25.19
N LEU A 116 -32.57 -16.79 25.36
CA LEU A 116 -31.31 -16.10 24.98
C LEU A 116 -31.10 -16.03 23.45
N HIS A 117 -31.57 -17.04 22.71
CA HIS A 117 -31.51 -17.06 21.25
C HIS A 117 -32.60 -16.21 20.58
N GLN A 118 -33.66 -15.85 21.30
CA GLN A 118 -34.59 -14.79 20.91
C GLN A 118 -33.90 -13.44 21.08
N ARG A 119 -32.97 -13.12 20.18
CA ARG A 119 -32.44 -11.77 20.04
C ARG A 119 -33.58 -10.85 19.59
N PRO A 120 -33.97 -9.82 20.37
CA PRO A 120 -34.74 -8.73 19.81
C PRO A 120 -33.93 -8.12 18.66
N ALA A 121 -34.60 -7.68 17.59
CA ALA A 121 -33.95 -6.92 16.53
C ALA A 121 -33.48 -5.58 17.14
N ILE A 122 -32.26 -5.55 17.67
CA ILE A 122 -31.62 -4.31 18.11
C ILE A 122 -31.14 -3.62 16.84
N THR A 123 -32.03 -2.87 16.20
CA THR A 123 -31.72 -2.03 15.04
C THR A 123 -31.13 -0.71 15.53
N GLY A 124 -29.85 -0.50 15.21
CA GLY A 124 -29.15 0.77 15.45
C GLY A 124 -28.56 0.95 16.85
N THR A 125 -27.63 1.90 16.94
CA THR A 125 -26.86 2.25 18.13
C THR A 125 -27.73 2.81 19.27
N ALA A 126 -28.82 3.50 18.94
CA ALA A 126 -29.81 3.99 19.92
C ALA A 126 -30.57 2.84 20.61
N GLY A 127 -30.99 1.83 19.84
CA GLY A 127 -31.64 0.63 20.38
C GLY A 127 -30.72 -0.17 21.30
N TYR A 128 -29.42 -0.22 20.99
CA TYR A 128 -28.43 -0.91 21.82
C TYR A 128 -28.21 -0.19 23.16
N ARG A 129 -28.11 1.15 23.14
CA ARG A 129 -27.96 1.95 24.37
C ARG A 129 -29.18 1.83 25.29
N ALA A 130 -30.39 1.85 24.74
CA ALA A 130 -31.63 1.69 25.51
C ALA A 130 -31.74 0.29 26.17
N PHE A 131 -31.33 -0.76 25.45
CA PHE A 131 -31.30 -2.12 25.97
C PHE A 131 -30.33 -2.27 27.15
N LEU A 132 -29.15 -1.67 27.07
CA LEU A 132 -28.16 -1.68 28.16
C LEU A 132 -28.65 -0.90 29.39
N SER A 133 -29.32 0.24 29.21
CA SER A 133 -29.87 1.02 30.33
C SER A 133 -31.02 0.31 31.05
N GLY A 134 -31.78 -0.55 30.38
CA GLY A 134 -32.89 -1.29 30.98
C GLY A 134 -32.47 -2.52 31.79
N ARG A 135 -31.34 -3.15 31.44
CA ARG A 135 -30.89 -4.40 32.08
C ARG A 135 -29.98 -4.21 33.29
N ASN A 136 -29.52 -2.99 33.55
CA ASN A 136 -28.64 -2.66 34.68
C ASN A 136 -29.39 -2.35 36.00
N ALA A 137 -30.69 -2.64 36.09
CA ALA A 137 -31.36 -2.82 37.37
C ALA A 137 -30.97 -4.19 37.95
N LEU A 138 -29.70 -4.34 38.29
CA LEU A 138 -29.22 -5.41 39.18
C LEU A 138 -30.01 -5.28 40.47
N HIS A 139 -30.99 -6.16 40.66
CA HIS A 139 -31.59 -6.34 41.97
C HIS A 139 -30.45 -6.72 42.92
N PRO A 140 -30.32 -6.09 44.10
CA PRO A 140 -29.34 -6.51 45.08
C PRO A 140 -29.61 -7.98 45.39
N ALA A 141 -28.56 -8.79 45.29
CA ALA A 141 -28.62 -10.18 45.72
C ALA A 141 -29.06 -10.18 47.19
N ALA A 142 -30.29 -10.62 47.45
CA ALA A 142 -30.71 -10.97 48.79
C ALA A 142 -29.81 -12.14 49.22
N GLY A 143 -28.76 -11.80 49.97
CA GLY A 143 -27.87 -12.76 50.59
C GLY A 143 -28.72 -13.65 51.48
N GLY A 144 -28.65 -14.96 51.22
CA GLY A 144 -29.11 -15.97 52.16
C GLY A 144 -28.34 -15.79 53.46
N ALA A 145 -29.03 -15.29 54.47
CA ALA A 145 -28.63 -15.34 55.85
C ALA A 145 -29.74 -16.07 56.59
N ASP A 146 -29.70 -17.40 56.57
CA ASP A 146 -30.35 -18.22 57.58
C ASP A 146 -29.36 -19.31 57.99
N ARG A 147 -28.98 -19.22 59.26
CA ARG A 147 -28.25 -20.21 60.05
C ARG A 147 -29.24 -21.22 60.61
#